data_AF-A0A6J4K6K1-F1
#
_entry.id   AF-A0A6J4K6K1-F1
#
_cell.length_a   1.000
_cell.length_b   1.000
_cell.length_c   1.000
_cell.angle_alpha   90.00
_cell.angle_beta   90.00
_cell.angle_gamma   90.00
#
_symmetry.space_group_name_H-M   'P 1'
#
loop_
_entity.id
_entity.type
_entity.pdbx_description
1 polymer ?
#
loop_
_entity_poly.entity_id
_entity_poly.type
_entity_poly.pdbx_seq_one_letter_code
_entity_poly.pdbx_strand_id
1 'polypeptide(L)'
;MRTVEAQLRRVLDAAVRPAPVRVDISSAQGLLCAEEVVADRALPGVDQAAVDGFAVRSVDVRAAAEEPVELPVVGEVAVGSRQAHRLQPGQA
;
A
#
# COMPACT_ATOMS: atom_id res chain seq x y z
N MET A 1 29.26 14.49 -45.65
CA MET A 1 29.12 14.47 -44.17
C MET A 1 27.82 13.75 -43.83
N ARG A 2 27.74 13.04 -42.70
CA ARG A 2 26.49 12.40 -42.24
C ARG A 2 25.62 13.42 -41.51
N THR A 3 24.30 13.25 -41.55
CA THR A 3 23.37 14.06 -40.74
C THR A 3 23.49 13.71 -39.27
N VAL A 4 23.11 14.62 -38.37
CA VAL A 4 23.09 14.38 -36.92
C VAL A 4 22.24 13.16 -36.59
N GLU A 5 21.07 13.03 -37.20
CA GLU A 5 20.15 11.92 -37.03
C GLU A 5 20.77 10.56 -37.45
N ALA A 6 21.45 10.52 -38.60
CA ALA A 6 22.14 9.31 -39.05
C ALA A 6 23.33 8.94 -38.13
N GLN A 7 23.97 9.94 -37.52
CA GLN A 7 25.05 9.69 -36.56
C GLN A 7 24.51 9.23 -35.20
N LEU A 8 23.41 9.82 -34.70
CA LEU A 8 22.76 9.45 -33.45
C LEU A 8 22.29 7.98 -33.51
N ARG A 9 21.57 7.61 -34.57
CA ARG A 9 21.08 6.23 -34.76
C ARG A 9 22.22 5.22 -34.72
N ARG A 10 23.30 5.48 -35.47
CA ARG A 10 24.48 4.61 -35.47
C ARG A 10 25.08 4.41 -34.07
N VAL A 11 25.12 5.46 -33.25
CA VAL A 11 25.65 5.38 -31.88
C VAL A 11 24.72 4.57 -30.97
N LEU A 12 23.41 4.83 -31.04
CA LEU A 12 22.42 4.12 -30.24
C LEU A 12 22.31 2.64 -30.64
N ASP A 13 22.39 2.33 -31.93
CA ASP A 13 22.37 0.95 -32.45
C ASP A 13 23.57 0.11 -31.96
N ALA A 14 24.70 0.77 -31.67
CA ALA A 14 25.88 0.12 -31.11
C ALA A 14 25.85 0.00 -29.57
N ALA A 15 24.89 0.65 -28.90
CA ALA A 15 24.81 0.64 -27.45
C ALA A 15 24.36 -0.73 -26.92
N VAL A 16 25.11 -1.28 -25.97
CA VAL A 16 24.81 -2.56 -25.34
C VAL A 16 23.99 -2.31 -24.09
N ARG A 17 22.93 -3.10 -23.88
CA ARG A 17 22.21 -3.12 -22.61
C ARG A 17 23.10 -3.76 -21.54
N PRO A 18 23.43 -3.05 -20.45
CA PRO A 18 24.18 -3.65 -19.34
C PRO A 18 23.44 -4.86 -18.77
N ALA A 19 24.20 -5.84 -18.28
CA ALA A 19 23.62 -6.95 -17.53
C ALA A 19 22.99 -6.43 -16.23
N PRO A 20 21.88 -7.04 -15.77
CA PRO A 20 21.28 -6.67 -14.49
C PRO A 20 22.26 -6.93 -13.34
N VAL A 21 22.22 -6.05 -12.34
CA VAL A 21 22.98 -6.19 -11.09
C VAL A 21 22.00 -6.23 -9.93
N ARG A 22 22.33 -7.05 -8.92
CA ARG A 22 21.63 -7.01 -7.62
C ARG A 22 22.39 -6.09 -6.70
N VAL A 23 21.68 -5.14 -6.11
CA VAL A 23 22.22 -4.16 -5.16
C VAL A 23 21.27 -4.07 -3.97
N ASP A 24 21.77 -3.58 -2.84
CA ASP A 24 20.91 -3.23 -1.71
C ASP A 24 20.00 -2.04 -2.07
N ILE A 25 18.81 -2.01 -1.49
CA ILE A 25 17.82 -0.94 -1.77
C ILE A 25 18.36 0.46 -1.46
N SER A 26 19.23 0.58 -0.45
CA SER A 26 19.88 1.83 -0.07
C SER A 26 20.88 2.34 -1.12
N SER A 27 21.34 1.47 -2.02
CA SER A 27 22.29 1.78 -3.09
C SER A 27 21.64 1.79 -4.47
N ALA A 28 20.32 1.59 -4.56
CA ALA A 28 19.59 1.53 -5.82
C ALA A 28 19.26 2.93 -6.41
N GLN A 29 19.41 4.00 -5.64
CA GLN A 29 19.07 5.35 -6.08
C GLN A 29 19.86 5.75 -7.33
N GLY A 30 19.16 6.13 -8.40
CA GLY A 30 19.75 6.53 -9.68
C GLY A 30 19.96 5.37 -10.67
N LEU A 31 19.71 4.13 -10.28
CA LEU A 31 19.70 2.98 -11.19
C LEU A 31 18.34 2.82 -11.86
N LEU A 32 18.34 2.11 -13.00
CA LEU A 32 17.13 1.68 -13.70
C LEU A 32 16.74 0.27 -13.23
N CYS A 33 15.45 0.02 -13.06
CA CYS A 33 14.95 -1.33 -12.83
C CYS A 33 15.23 -2.20 -14.06
N ALA A 34 15.85 -3.36 -13.85
CA ALA A 34 16.16 -4.28 -14.93
C ALA A 34 14.95 -5.15 -15.35
N GLU A 35 13.94 -5.24 -14.48
CA GLU A 35 12.72 -5.99 -14.67
C GLU A 35 11.53 -5.27 -14.02
N GLU A 36 10.32 -5.74 -14.31
CA GLU A 36 9.11 -5.26 -13.65
C GLU A 36 9.10 -5.67 -12.18
N VAL A 37 8.77 -4.73 -11.29
CA VAL A 37 8.63 -5.01 -9.86
C VAL A 37 7.14 -5.06 -9.52
N VAL A 38 6.66 -6.25 -9.19
CA VAL A 38 5.25 -6.49 -8.84
C VAL A 38 5.15 -6.79 -7.34
N ALA A 39 4.15 -6.21 -6.68
CA ALA A 39 3.88 -6.50 -5.28
C ALA A 39 3.39 -7.94 -5.13
N ASP A 40 3.98 -8.69 -4.20
CA ASP A 40 3.61 -10.08 -3.90
C ASP A 40 2.36 -10.20 -3.01
N ARG A 41 1.95 -9.09 -2.39
CA ARG A 41 0.81 -9.02 -1.46
C ARG A 41 0.15 -7.64 -1.46
N ALA A 42 -1.11 -7.62 -1.05
CA ALA A 42 -1.86 -6.38 -0.83
C ALA A 42 -1.25 -5.55 0.30
N LEU A 43 -1.31 -4.23 0.15
CA LEU A 43 -0.93 -3.26 1.16
C LEU A 43 -2.06 -2.22 1.33
N PRO A 44 -2.58 -2.02 2.55
CA PRO A 44 -2.25 -2.78 3.77
C PRO A 44 -2.69 -4.25 3.69
N GLY A 45 -1.97 -5.12 4.38
CA GLY A 45 -2.27 -6.55 4.39
C GLY A 45 -3.43 -6.94 5.31
N VAL A 46 -4.03 -5.97 6.01
CA VAL A 46 -5.13 -6.15 6.97
C VAL A 46 -6.04 -4.93 6.94
N ASP A 47 -7.29 -5.11 7.40
CA ASP A 47 -8.19 -4.01 7.70
C ASP A 47 -7.62 -3.19 8.86
N GLN A 48 -7.44 -1.89 8.66
CA GLN A 48 -6.93 -0.96 9.67
C GLN A 48 -7.82 0.26 9.76
N ALA A 49 -7.93 0.84 10.95
CA ALA A 49 -8.63 2.10 11.15
C ALA A 49 -7.86 3.22 10.44
N ALA A 50 -8.59 4.01 9.64
CA ALA A 50 -8.01 5.18 8.96
C ALA A 50 -7.86 6.39 9.88
N VAL A 51 -8.61 6.40 10.98
CA VAL A 51 -8.68 7.47 11.98
C VAL A 51 -8.85 6.86 13.37
N ASP A 52 -8.50 7.64 14.38
CA ASP A 52 -8.80 7.30 15.76
C ASP A 52 -10.32 7.30 16.00
N GLY A 53 -10.82 6.30 16.72
CA GLY A 53 -12.24 6.19 17.02
C GLY A 53 -12.63 4.81 17.54
N PHE A 54 -13.93 4.50 17.43
CA PHE A 54 -14.52 3.25 17.88
C PHE A 54 -14.88 2.37 16.68
N ALA A 55 -14.51 1.09 16.75
CA ALA A 55 -15.01 0.11 15.79
C ALA A 55 -16.48 -0.16 16.11
N VAL A 56 -17.35 -0.09 15.10
CA VAL A 56 -18.78 -0.38 15.28
C VAL A 56 -19.27 -1.30 14.17
N ARG A 57 -20.36 -2.01 14.44
CA ARG A 57 -21.09 -2.71 13.38
C ARG A 57 -21.99 -1.68 12.69
N SER A 58 -21.81 -1.49 11.38
CA SER A 58 -22.56 -0.48 10.60
C SER A 58 -24.09 -0.62 10.73
N VAL A 59 -24.57 -1.85 10.90
CA VAL A 59 -25.98 -2.15 11.11
C VAL A 59 -26.53 -1.61 12.44
N ASP A 60 -25.70 -1.50 13.47
CA ASP A 60 -26.13 -1.08 14.81
C ASP A 60 -26.27 0.45 14.91
N VAL A 61 -25.66 1.20 13.99
CA VAL A 61 -25.72 2.67 13.94
C VAL A 61 -26.63 3.21 12.83
N ARG A 62 -27.43 2.35 12.18
CA ARG A 62 -28.26 2.76 11.04
C ARG A 62 -29.32 3.79 11.41
N ALA A 63 -29.89 3.70 12.61
CA ALA A 63 -30.87 4.66 13.13
C ALA A 63 -30.23 5.94 13.71
N ALA A 64 -28.89 6.00 13.80
CA ALA A 64 -28.17 7.12 14.44
C ALA A 64 -28.39 8.49 13.77
N ALA A 65 -28.93 8.49 12.55
CA ALA A 65 -29.31 9.72 11.85
C ALA A 65 -30.59 10.37 12.40
N GLU A 66 -31.49 9.57 13.00
CA GLU A 66 -32.77 10.04 13.55
C GLU A 66 -32.71 10.19 15.07
N GLU A 67 -32.10 9.21 15.75
CA GLU A 67 -31.96 9.18 17.21
C GLU A 67 -30.57 8.70 17.62
N PRO A 68 -29.93 9.27 18.67
CA PRO A 68 -28.63 8.81 19.13
C PRO A 68 -28.65 7.33 19.53
N VAL A 69 -27.61 6.57 19.13
CA VAL A 69 -27.41 5.18 19.53
C VAL A 69 -26.30 5.11 20.58
N GLU A 70 -26.59 4.49 21.72
CA GLU A 70 -25.60 4.21 22.76
C GLU A 70 -25.03 2.80 22.59
N LEU A 71 -23.70 2.69 22.53
CA LEU A 71 -22.98 1.42 22.41
C LEU A 71 -21.94 1.31 23.55
N PRO A 72 -21.99 0.26 24.40
CA PRO A 72 -20.93 0.00 25.36
C PRO A 72 -19.62 -0.36 24.66
N VAL A 73 -18.54 0.27 25.13
CA VAL A 73 -17.18 -0.03 24.68
C VAL A 73 -16.67 -1.28 25.42
N VAL A 74 -16.38 -2.35 24.70
CA VAL A 74 -16.02 -3.66 25.27
C VAL A 74 -14.52 -3.98 25.18
N GLY A 75 -13.73 -3.09 24.59
CA GLY A 75 -12.28 -3.23 24.54
C GLY A 75 -11.59 -2.12 23.75
N GLU A 76 -10.28 -2.30 23.58
CA GLU A 76 -9.41 -1.41 22.82
C GLU A 76 -8.48 -2.26 21.94
N VAL A 77 -8.14 -1.78 20.74
CA VAL A 77 -7.21 -2.43 19.82
C VAL A 77 -5.98 -1.55 19.67
N ALA A 78 -4.88 -1.96 20.30
CA ALA A 78 -3.59 -1.28 20.15
C ALA A 78 -2.99 -1.47 18.74
N VAL A 79 -2.21 -0.49 18.30
CA VAL A 79 -1.48 -0.55 17.03
C VAL A 79 -0.59 -1.80 16.98
N GLY A 80 -0.71 -2.56 15.89
CA GLY A 80 0.05 -3.79 15.68
C GLY A 80 -0.47 -5.02 16.44
N SER A 81 -1.57 -4.88 17.20
CA SER A 81 -2.24 -6.02 17.81
C SER A 81 -2.70 -7.02 16.74
N ARG A 82 -2.53 -8.32 17.05
CA ARG A 82 -3.06 -9.44 16.25
C ARG A 82 -4.18 -10.17 16.95
N GLN A 83 -4.61 -9.67 18.11
CA GLN A 83 -5.68 -10.29 18.87
C GLN A 83 -7.00 -10.08 18.13
N ALA A 84 -7.74 -11.17 17.91
CA ALA A 84 -9.05 -11.08 17.29
C ALA A 84 -10.06 -10.54 18.33
N HIS A 85 -10.60 -9.36 18.04
CA HIS A 85 -11.74 -8.80 18.78
C HIS A 85 -12.99 -8.92 17.91
N ARG A 86 -14.04 -9.53 18.47
CA ARG A 86 -15.33 -9.67 17.78
C ARG A 86 -16.38 -8.88 18.54
N LEU A 87 -16.89 -7.84 17.90
CA LEU A 87 -18.04 -7.09 18.40
C LEU A 87 -19.30 -7.96 18.29
N GLN A 88 -20.03 -8.08 19.39
CA GLN A 88 -21.40 -8.58 19.40
C GLN A 88 -22.36 -7.47 18.96
N PRO A 89 -23.64 -7.79 18.65
CA PRO A 89 -24.63 -6.77 18.41
C PRO A 89 -24.76 -5.76 19.53
N GLY A 90 -24.78 -4.47 19.16
CA GLY A 90 -24.88 -3.36 20.08
C GLY A 90 -23.60 -3.11 20.88
N GLN A 91 -22.42 -3.38 20.32
CA GLN A 91 -21.13 -3.13 20.98
C GLN A 91 -20.20 -2.26 20.14
N ALA A 92 -19.31 -1.55 20.83
CA ALA A 92 -18.18 -0.82 20.29
C ALA A 92 -16.85 -1.31 20.88
#